data_AF-A0A961YED7-F1
#
_entry.id   AF-A0A961YED7-F1
#
_cell.length_a   1.000
_cell.length_b   1.000
_cell.length_c   1.000
_cell.angle_alpha   90.00
_cell.angle_beta   90.00
_cell.angle_gamma   90.00
#
_symmetry.space_group_name_H-M   'P 1'
#
loop_
_entity.id
_entity.type
_entity.pdbx_description
1 polymer ?
#
loop_
_entity_poly.entity_id
_entity_poly.type
_entity_poly.pdbx_seq_one_letter_code
_entity_poly.pdbx_strand_id
1 'polypeptide(L)'
;MKNLALNTARFVAAGILAVSLSAGAALASEGAAVESQSWTFTGPFGTFDRAQLQRGYKVYKEVCANCHSMKLVKFRNLADPGGPGFTEEQVKVLAAEYEVTDGPNDDGDMFERPAKPYDAFVSPFANDNAARASNGGALPPDFSVIAKARPNGPNYIYALLTGYEEEPPAGVELRDGMNYNHAFTGNQIAMAPPLSEEIVEYTDGSPM
;
A
#
# COMPACT_ATOMS: atom_id res chain seq x y z
N MET A 1 87.27 16.38 33.73
CA MET A 1 87.33 17.36 32.63
C MET A 1 85.98 17.41 31.94
N LYS A 2 85.41 18.62 31.84
CA LYS A 2 84.34 19.08 30.94
C LYS A 2 82.91 18.54 31.15
N ASN A 3 82.07 19.48 31.59
CA ASN A 3 80.60 19.55 31.48
C ASN A 3 80.07 19.15 30.10
N LEU A 4 78.86 18.58 30.05
CA LEU A 4 77.81 19.11 29.18
C LEU A 4 76.42 18.73 29.70
N ALA A 5 75.58 19.76 29.84
CA ALA A 5 74.17 19.67 30.15
C ALA A 5 73.37 19.23 28.91
N LEU A 6 72.14 18.74 29.14
CA LEU A 6 70.87 19.42 28.81
C LEU A 6 69.77 18.43 28.39
N ASN A 7 68.59 18.58 29.02
CA ASN A 7 67.24 18.44 28.48
C ASN A 7 66.81 17.08 27.88
N THR A 8 65.69 16.46 28.27
CA THR A 8 64.34 17.05 28.26
C THR A 8 63.30 16.05 28.82
N ALA A 9 62.28 16.61 29.45
CA ALA A 9 60.87 16.18 29.48
C ALA A 9 60.48 14.75 29.91
N ARG A 10 59.90 14.70 31.11
CA ARG A 10 58.95 13.69 31.61
C ARG A 10 57.70 13.64 30.72
N PHE A 11 57.18 12.45 30.44
CA PHE A 11 55.73 12.22 30.34
C PHE A 11 55.34 10.89 30.99
N VAL A 12 54.27 10.98 31.77
CA VAL A 12 53.65 10.00 32.66
C VAL A 12 52.33 9.53 32.03
N ALA A 13 51.85 8.37 32.48
CA ALA A 13 50.49 7.80 32.38
C ALA A 13 50.19 7.02 31.08
N ALA A 14 50.04 5.70 31.11
CA ALA A 14 49.05 4.83 31.79
C ALA A 14 47.84 4.52 30.89
N GLY A 15 47.87 3.29 30.36
CA GLY A 15 46.77 2.41 29.92
C GLY A 15 45.45 3.02 29.43
N ILE A 16 45.27 3.03 28.12
CA ILE A 16 43.95 3.14 27.50
C ILE A 16 43.28 1.76 27.54
N LEU A 17 42.22 1.63 28.33
CA LEU A 17 41.35 0.45 28.36
C LEU A 17 40.47 0.50 27.09
N ALA A 18 40.69 -0.44 26.18
CA ALA A 18 39.87 -0.61 24.98
C ALA A 18 38.50 -1.19 25.36
N VAL A 19 37.46 -0.35 25.36
CA VAL A 19 36.07 -0.82 25.30
C VAL A 19 35.74 -1.01 23.82
N SER A 20 35.92 -2.24 23.34
CA SER A 20 35.38 -2.66 22.04
C SER A 20 33.87 -2.77 22.18
N LEU A 21 33.17 -1.67 21.91
CA LEU A 21 31.73 -1.69 21.69
C LEU A 21 31.51 -2.48 20.40
N SER A 22 31.15 -3.76 20.53
CA SER A 22 30.60 -4.54 19.43
C SER A 22 29.23 -3.94 19.10
N ALA A 23 29.23 -2.89 18.29
CA ALA A 23 28.05 -2.44 17.57
C ALA A 23 27.70 -3.58 16.60
N GLY A 24 26.87 -4.52 17.06
CA GLY A 24 26.12 -5.35 16.14
C GLY A 24 25.38 -4.38 15.22
N ALA A 25 25.60 -4.50 13.91
CA ALA A 25 24.88 -3.72 12.94
C ALA A 25 23.38 -3.95 13.20
N ALA A 26 22.73 -2.94 13.74
CA ALA A 26 21.29 -2.83 13.59
C ALA A 26 21.09 -2.61 12.08
N LEU A 27 20.86 -3.69 11.34
CA LEU A 27 20.27 -3.60 10.02
C LEU A 27 18.89 -2.98 10.24
N ALA A 28 18.83 -1.65 10.15
CA ALA A 28 17.59 -0.98 9.90
C ALA A 28 17.05 -1.62 8.62
N SER A 29 15.93 -2.32 8.73
CA SER A 29 15.13 -2.72 7.58
C SER A 29 14.50 -1.45 7.00
N GLU A 30 15.34 -0.54 6.50
CA GLU A 30 14.86 0.48 5.57
C GLU A 30 14.31 -0.31 4.38
N GLY A 31 12.99 -0.19 4.15
CA GLY A 31 12.39 -0.70 2.92
C GLY A 31 13.15 -0.13 1.72
N ALA A 32 13.12 -0.83 0.59
CA ALA A 32 13.84 -0.39 -0.59
C ALA A 32 13.54 1.08 -0.92
N ALA A 33 14.54 1.78 -1.44
CA ALA A 33 14.41 3.16 -1.84
C ALA A 33 13.28 3.28 -2.87
N VAL A 34 12.22 4.00 -2.51
CA VAL A 34 11.08 4.24 -3.39
C VAL A 34 11.38 5.46 -4.25
N GLU A 35 11.42 5.28 -5.57
CA GLU A 35 11.59 6.38 -6.51
C GLU A 35 10.37 7.32 -6.50
N SER A 36 10.63 8.62 -6.54
CA SER A 36 9.58 9.63 -6.62
C SER A 36 8.99 9.68 -8.03
N GLN A 37 7.66 9.56 -8.12
CA GLN A 37 6.93 9.67 -9.38
C GLN A 37 6.46 11.12 -9.62
N SER A 38 6.26 11.47 -10.90
CA SER A 38 5.72 12.76 -11.30
C SER A 38 4.19 12.71 -11.37
N TRP A 39 3.53 13.10 -10.28
CA TRP A 39 2.06 13.14 -10.21
C TRP A 39 1.48 14.51 -10.56
N THR A 40 0.31 14.52 -11.22
CA THR A 40 -0.43 15.76 -11.56
C THR A 40 -0.89 16.54 -10.32
N PHE A 41 -1.04 15.84 -9.18
CA PHE A 41 -1.48 16.39 -7.91
C PHE A 41 -0.33 16.85 -7.00
N THR A 42 0.92 16.78 -7.47
CA THR A 42 2.07 17.27 -6.70
C THR A 42 2.15 18.80 -6.72
N GLY A 43 2.55 19.38 -5.58
CA GLY A 43 2.77 20.82 -5.43
C GLY A 43 1.53 21.58 -4.93
N PRO A 44 1.67 22.88 -4.60
CA PRO A 44 0.64 23.66 -3.91
C PRO A 44 -0.64 23.90 -4.73
N PHE A 45 -0.57 23.72 -6.05
CA PHE A 45 -1.69 23.89 -6.98
C PHE A 45 -2.00 22.63 -7.79
N GLY A 46 -1.40 21.49 -7.43
CA GLY A 46 -1.61 20.21 -8.10
C GLY A 46 -3.06 19.75 -7.96
N THR A 47 -3.58 19.09 -8.99
CA THR A 47 -4.93 18.51 -8.97
C THR A 47 -4.92 17.08 -9.50
N PHE A 48 -5.89 16.28 -9.05
CA PHE A 48 -6.05 14.94 -9.59
C PHE A 48 -6.55 14.99 -11.03
N ASP A 49 -5.96 14.15 -11.89
CA ASP A 49 -6.51 13.88 -13.21
C ASP A 49 -7.79 13.04 -13.05
N ARG A 50 -8.93 13.61 -13.44
CA ARG A 50 -10.25 12.96 -13.33
C ARG A 50 -10.33 11.69 -14.16
N ALA A 51 -9.77 11.67 -15.37
CA ALA A 51 -9.80 10.48 -16.22
C ALA A 51 -8.96 9.36 -15.59
N GLN A 52 -7.80 9.71 -15.01
CA GLN A 52 -7.00 8.75 -14.24
C GLN A 52 -7.76 8.20 -13.03
N LEU A 53 -8.50 9.03 -12.29
CA LEU A 53 -9.31 8.57 -11.16
C LEU A 53 -10.44 7.62 -11.59
N GLN A 54 -11.09 7.87 -12.73
CA GLN A 54 -12.13 6.98 -13.26
C GLN A 54 -11.56 5.61 -13.67
N ARG A 55 -10.41 5.61 -14.37
CA ARG A 55 -9.68 4.38 -14.68
C ARG A 55 -9.24 3.65 -13.42
N GLY A 56 -8.70 4.37 -12.44
CA GLY A 56 -8.30 3.82 -11.15
C GLY A 56 -9.46 3.19 -10.35
N TYR A 57 -10.66 3.79 -10.40
CA TYR A 57 -11.86 3.18 -9.83
C TYR A 57 -12.22 1.86 -10.53
N LYS A 58 -12.11 1.79 -11.86
CA LYS A 58 -12.36 0.57 -12.61
C LYS A 58 -11.37 -0.54 -12.25
N VAL A 59 -10.08 -0.22 -12.14
CA VAL A 59 -9.05 -1.17 -11.64
C VAL A 59 -9.38 -1.64 -10.22
N TYR A 60 -9.75 -0.73 -9.32
CA TYR A 60 -10.17 -1.11 -7.98
C TYR A 60 -11.36 -2.08 -8.01
N LYS A 61 -12.40 -1.75 -8.76
CA LYS A 61 -13.63 -2.53 -8.88
C LYS A 61 -13.39 -3.93 -9.43
N GLU A 62 -12.59 -4.06 -10.48
CA GLU A 62 -12.44 -5.31 -11.23
C GLU A 62 -11.33 -6.21 -10.70
N VAL A 63 -10.31 -5.64 -10.05
CA VAL A 63 -9.16 -6.37 -9.53
C VAL A 63 -9.16 -6.38 -8.00
N CYS A 64 -9.07 -5.20 -7.40
CA CYS A 64 -8.71 -5.06 -5.99
C CYS A 64 -9.88 -5.38 -5.04
N ALA A 65 -11.11 -5.06 -5.41
CA ALA A 65 -12.30 -5.19 -4.58
C ALA A 65 -12.62 -6.64 -4.20
N ASN A 66 -12.04 -7.61 -4.90
CA ASN A 66 -12.14 -9.03 -4.57
C ASN A 66 -11.40 -9.42 -3.28
N CYS A 67 -10.39 -8.62 -2.86
CA CYS A 67 -9.58 -8.92 -1.67
C CYS A 67 -9.48 -7.73 -0.69
N HIS A 68 -9.53 -6.50 -1.19
CA HIS A 68 -9.32 -5.28 -0.39
C HIS A 68 -10.62 -4.51 -0.16
N SER A 69 -10.91 -4.24 1.11
CA SER A 69 -12.00 -3.35 1.49
C SER A 69 -11.64 -1.87 1.25
N MET A 70 -12.65 -1.02 1.20
CA MET A 70 -12.50 0.44 1.23
C MET A 70 -13.61 1.06 2.09
N LYS A 71 -13.68 0.63 3.35
CA LYS A 71 -14.86 0.81 4.22
C LYS A 71 -15.20 2.27 4.58
N LEU A 72 -14.27 3.21 4.42
CA LEU A 72 -14.53 4.63 4.70
C LEU A 72 -14.98 5.41 3.46
N VAL A 73 -14.99 4.78 2.28
CA VAL A 73 -15.46 5.36 1.03
C VAL A 73 -16.88 4.87 0.74
N LYS A 74 -17.77 5.82 0.50
CA LYS A 74 -19.17 5.58 0.11
C LYS A 74 -19.34 5.77 -1.39
N PHE A 75 -20.32 5.12 -1.98
CA PHE A 75 -20.59 5.27 -3.42
C PHE A 75 -20.79 6.72 -3.83
N ARG A 76 -21.47 7.55 -3.02
CA ARG A 76 -21.63 9.00 -3.25
C ARG A 76 -20.30 9.75 -3.39
N ASN A 77 -19.20 9.27 -2.80
CA ASN A 77 -17.91 9.92 -2.90
C ASN A 77 -17.34 9.87 -4.33
N LEU A 78 -17.84 8.96 -5.19
CA LEU A 78 -17.50 8.91 -6.61
C LEU A 78 -17.94 10.18 -7.38
N ALA A 79 -18.94 10.91 -6.84
CA ALA A 79 -19.42 12.17 -7.38
C ALA A 79 -18.81 13.41 -6.68
N ASP A 80 -17.96 13.22 -5.66
CA ASP A 80 -17.45 14.35 -4.87
C ASP A 80 -16.58 15.29 -5.74
N PRO A 81 -16.62 16.61 -5.47
CA PRO A 81 -15.69 17.56 -6.07
C PRO A 81 -14.23 17.16 -5.82
N GLY A 82 -13.43 17.07 -6.89
CA GLY A 82 -12.03 16.62 -6.82
C GLY A 82 -11.84 15.10 -6.87
N GLY A 83 -12.92 14.32 -6.88
CA GLY A 83 -12.92 12.88 -7.10
C GLY A 83 -13.08 12.49 -8.58
N PRO A 84 -13.47 11.23 -8.87
CA PRO A 84 -13.71 10.73 -10.22
C PRO A 84 -14.80 11.49 -10.99
N GLY A 85 -15.68 12.22 -10.29
CA GLY A 85 -16.64 13.13 -10.91
C GLY A 85 -17.73 12.44 -11.72
N PHE A 86 -18.15 11.24 -11.30
CA PHE A 86 -19.34 10.58 -11.84
C PHE A 86 -20.60 11.40 -11.53
N THR A 87 -21.62 11.33 -12.39
CA THR A 87 -22.93 11.95 -12.10
C THR A 87 -23.65 11.18 -11.00
N GLU A 88 -24.62 11.81 -10.33
CA GLU A 88 -25.43 11.13 -9.32
C GLU A 88 -26.16 9.91 -9.89
N GLU A 89 -26.62 9.98 -11.13
CA GLU A 89 -27.26 8.87 -11.85
C GLU A 89 -26.27 7.73 -12.08
N GLN A 90 -25.04 8.03 -12.52
CA GLN A 90 -23.99 7.02 -12.69
C GLN A 90 -23.65 6.36 -11.35
N VAL A 91 -23.55 7.13 -10.27
CA VAL A 91 -23.30 6.58 -8.93
C VAL A 91 -24.44 5.67 -8.46
N LYS A 92 -25.70 6.03 -8.72
CA LYS A 92 -26.85 5.18 -8.40
C LYS A 92 -26.76 3.84 -9.13
N VAL A 93 -26.41 3.87 -10.42
CA VAL A 93 -26.23 2.65 -11.23
C VAL A 93 -25.08 1.80 -10.67
N LEU A 94 -23.91 2.41 -10.44
CA LEU A 94 -22.72 1.72 -9.92
C LEU A 94 -22.94 1.10 -8.53
N ALA A 95 -23.67 1.80 -7.65
CA ALA A 95 -24.00 1.26 -6.33
C ALA A 95 -24.96 0.07 -6.44
N ALA A 96 -25.98 0.16 -7.30
CA ALA A 96 -27.00 -0.87 -7.45
C ALA A 96 -26.48 -2.19 -8.05
N GLU A 97 -25.24 -2.23 -8.55
CA GLU A 97 -24.57 -3.48 -8.96
C GLU A 97 -24.21 -4.39 -7.78
N TYR A 98 -24.23 -3.87 -6.55
CA TYR A 98 -23.88 -4.61 -5.35
C TYR A 98 -25.11 -4.84 -4.47
N GLU A 99 -25.12 -5.95 -3.74
CA GLU A 99 -26.10 -6.22 -2.69
C GLU A 99 -25.52 -5.89 -1.31
N VAL A 100 -26.37 -5.38 -0.43
CA VAL A 100 -26.05 -5.09 0.98
C VAL A 100 -27.18 -5.54 1.89
N THR A 101 -26.81 -6.09 3.03
CA THR A 101 -27.74 -6.44 4.10
C THR A 101 -28.29 -5.18 4.77
N ASP A 102 -29.61 -5.11 4.93
CA ASP A 102 -30.35 -4.03 5.61
C ASP A 102 -31.44 -4.63 6.51
N GLY A 103 -32.09 -3.78 7.30
CA GLY A 103 -33.16 -4.16 8.22
C GLY A 103 -32.87 -3.83 9.69
N PRO A 104 -33.67 -4.38 10.61
CA PRO A 104 -34.74 -5.34 10.36
C PRO A 104 -35.97 -4.73 9.68
N ASN A 105 -36.78 -5.55 9.02
CA ASN A 105 -38.11 -5.20 8.51
C ASN A 105 -39.17 -5.25 9.64
N ASP A 106 -40.45 -5.04 9.31
CA ASP A 106 -41.55 -5.04 10.29
C ASP A 106 -41.75 -6.38 11.01
N ASP A 107 -41.27 -7.48 10.43
CA ASP A 107 -41.29 -8.83 11.01
C ASP A 107 -40.05 -9.14 11.88
N GLY A 108 -39.06 -8.23 11.91
CA GLY A 108 -37.81 -8.39 12.65
C GLY A 108 -36.68 -9.05 11.84
N ASP A 109 -36.88 -9.33 10.56
CA ASP A 109 -35.92 -10.03 9.71
C ASP A 109 -34.99 -9.07 8.96
N MET A 110 -33.71 -9.45 8.84
CA MET A 110 -32.76 -8.78 7.95
C MET A 110 -33.01 -9.20 6.50
N PHE A 111 -32.75 -8.32 5.55
CA PHE A 111 -32.96 -8.58 4.12
C PHE A 111 -31.82 -8.01 3.27
N GLU A 112 -31.64 -8.54 2.06
CA GLU A 112 -30.70 -8.00 1.08
C GLU A 112 -31.39 -6.97 0.19
N ARG A 113 -30.65 -5.93 -0.18
CA ARG A 113 -31.11 -4.95 -1.17
C ARG A 113 -29.95 -4.45 -2.04
N PRO A 114 -30.24 -3.88 -3.22
CA PRO A 114 -29.23 -3.13 -3.95
C PRO A 114 -28.63 -2.00 -3.09
N ALA A 115 -27.32 -1.81 -3.20
CA ALA A 115 -26.64 -0.72 -2.53
C ALA A 115 -27.09 0.63 -3.11
N LYS A 116 -27.04 1.64 -2.26
CA LYS A 116 -27.43 3.02 -2.55
C LYS A 116 -26.21 3.94 -2.38
N PRO A 117 -26.26 5.18 -2.91
CA PRO A 117 -25.12 6.10 -2.82
C PRO A 117 -24.58 6.35 -1.39
N TYR A 118 -25.40 6.20 -0.35
CA TYR A 118 -24.97 6.42 1.03
C TYR A 118 -24.26 5.22 1.68
N ASP A 119 -24.32 4.04 1.06
CA ASP A 119 -23.66 2.83 1.53
C ASP A 119 -22.15 2.91 1.23
N ALA A 120 -21.35 2.23 2.07
CA ALA A 120 -19.92 2.06 1.84
C ALA A 120 -19.67 1.11 0.68
N PHE A 121 -18.45 1.13 0.12
CA PHE A 121 -18.03 0.06 -0.78
C PHE A 121 -18.11 -1.29 -0.06
N VAL A 122 -18.69 -2.27 -0.75
CA VAL A 122 -18.94 -3.61 -0.19
C VAL A 122 -17.60 -4.29 0.09
N SER A 123 -17.44 -4.80 1.30
CA SER A 123 -16.22 -5.51 1.68
C SER A 123 -16.26 -6.95 1.14
N PRO A 124 -15.16 -7.48 0.59
CA PRO A 124 -15.14 -8.83 0.02
C PRO A 124 -15.29 -9.95 1.06
N PHE A 125 -15.03 -9.64 2.32
CA PHE A 125 -15.11 -10.59 3.42
C PHE A 125 -15.94 -10.02 4.56
N ALA A 126 -16.68 -10.89 5.24
CA ALA A 126 -17.53 -10.52 6.38
C ALA A 126 -16.72 -10.04 7.60
N ASN A 127 -15.48 -10.50 7.76
CA ASN A 127 -14.59 -10.15 8.87
C ASN A 127 -13.12 -10.52 8.56
N ASP A 128 -12.21 -10.05 9.41
CA ASP A 128 -10.77 -10.30 9.28
C ASP A 128 -10.39 -11.80 9.28
N ASN A 129 -11.12 -12.65 10.02
CA ASN A 129 -10.82 -14.09 10.05
C ASN A 129 -11.16 -14.75 8.71
N ALA A 130 -12.29 -14.38 8.09
CA ALA A 130 -12.65 -14.83 6.76
C ALA A 130 -11.63 -14.34 5.71
N ALA A 131 -11.19 -13.08 5.82
CA ALA A 131 -10.16 -12.55 4.94
C ALA A 131 -8.83 -13.32 5.06
N ARG A 132 -8.38 -13.61 6.28
CA ARG A 132 -7.16 -14.40 6.53
C ARG A 132 -7.28 -15.83 6.02
N ALA A 133 -8.41 -16.47 6.25
CA ALA A 133 -8.64 -17.84 5.78
C ALA A 133 -8.52 -17.93 4.25
N SER A 134 -9.03 -16.93 3.53
CA SER A 134 -8.97 -16.87 2.07
C SER A 134 -7.62 -16.44 1.48
N ASN A 135 -6.70 -15.91 2.30
CA ASN A 135 -5.43 -15.31 1.85
C ASN A 135 -4.21 -15.89 2.57
N GLY A 136 -4.20 -17.20 2.84
CA GLY A 136 -3.04 -17.89 3.42
C GLY A 136 -2.63 -17.38 4.81
N GLY A 137 -3.57 -16.85 5.59
CA GLY A 137 -3.34 -16.26 6.92
C GLY A 137 -3.02 -14.75 6.90
N ALA A 138 -2.69 -14.18 5.74
CA ALA A 138 -2.48 -12.75 5.58
C ALA A 138 -3.80 -11.98 5.57
N LEU A 139 -3.80 -10.74 6.08
CA LEU A 139 -4.97 -9.87 6.04
C LEU A 139 -4.72 -8.76 5.00
N PRO A 140 -5.44 -8.75 3.87
CA PRO A 140 -5.39 -7.64 2.93
C PRO A 140 -5.75 -6.32 3.64
N PRO A 141 -4.90 -5.27 3.57
CA PRO A 141 -5.21 -4.00 4.21
C PRO A 141 -6.37 -3.29 3.51
N ASP A 142 -7.15 -2.53 4.30
CA ASP A 142 -8.16 -1.62 3.79
C ASP A 142 -7.52 -0.45 3.01
N PHE A 143 -8.08 -0.12 1.85
CA PHE A 143 -7.54 0.89 0.93
C PHE A 143 -8.01 2.31 1.19
N SER A 144 -8.96 2.56 2.11
CA SER A 144 -9.58 3.88 2.28
C SER A 144 -8.57 5.00 2.55
N VAL A 145 -7.44 4.66 3.19
CA VAL A 145 -6.38 5.61 3.53
C VAL A 145 -4.98 5.05 3.26
N ILE A 146 -4.84 4.02 2.42
CA ILE A 146 -3.57 3.30 2.28
C ILE A 146 -2.43 4.20 1.79
N ALA A 147 -2.72 5.15 0.89
CA ALA A 147 -1.77 6.16 0.42
C ALA A 147 -1.29 7.13 1.51
N LYS A 148 -2.04 7.28 2.62
CA LYS A 148 -1.62 8.07 3.79
C LYS A 148 -1.00 7.21 4.89
N ALA A 149 -1.30 5.91 4.89
CA ALA A 149 -0.88 4.97 5.92
C ALA A 149 0.45 4.26 5.60
N ARG A 150 1.13 4.66 4.52
CA ARG A 150 2.43 4.14 4.12
C ARG A 150 3.42 5.28 3.88
N PRO A 151 4.69 5.13 4.30
CA PRO A 151 5.76 6.06 3.90
C PRO A 151 5.79 6.20 2.37
N ASN A 152 6.16 7.38 1.88
CA ASN A 152 6.18 7.72 0.44
C ASN A 152 4.81 7.65 -0.29
N GLY A 153 3.73 7.31 0.42
CA GLY A 153 2.35 7.35 -0.05
C GLY A 153 2.11 6.75 -1.43
N PRO A 154 1.62 7.52 -2.42
CA PRO A 154 1.34 7.00 -3.76
C PRO A 154 2.59 6.48 -4.48
N ASN A 155 3.79 7.03 -4.19
CA ASN A 155 5.03 6.51 -4.77
C ASN A 155 5.29 5.07 -4.32
N TYR A 156 5.02 4.78 -3.04
CA TYR A 156 5.19 3.42 -2.52
C TYR A 156 4.18 2.45 -3.12
N ILE A 157 2.92 2.87 -3.28
CA ILE A 157 1.90 2.03 -3.92
C ILE A 157 2.28 1.73 -5.36
N TYR A 158 2.75 2.74 -6.11
CA TYR A 158 3.24 2.54 -7.47
C TYR A 158 4.39 1.53 -7.51
N ALA A 159 5.45 1.77 -6.72
CA ALA A 159 6.61 0.88 -6.67
C ALA A 159 6.24 -0.55 -6.20
N LEU A 160 5.28 -0.69 -5.29
CA LEU A 160 4.78 -2.00 -4.86
C LEU A 160 4.08 -2.73 -6.00
N LEU A 161 3.20 -2.07 -6.74
CA LEU A 161 2.42 -2.71 -7.81
C LEU A 161 3.29 -3.05 -9.03
N THR A 162 4.33 -2.27 -9.32
CA THR A 162 5.25 -2.51 -10.44
C THR A 162 6.53 -3.26 -10.05
N GLY A 163 6.70 -3.58 -8.77
CA GLY A 163 7.95 -4.13 -8.23
C GLY A 163 8.00 -5.64 -8.05
N TYR A 164 7.05 -6.37 -8.62
CA TYR A 164 7.08 -7.84 -8.65
C TYR A 164 8.10 -8.34 -9.67
N GLU A 165 8.85 -9.38 -9.30
CA GLU A 165 9.77 -10.09 -10.20
C GLU A 165 9.43 -11.58 -10.15
N GLU A 166 9.43 -12.25 -11.31
CA GLU A 166 9.09 -13.67 -11.41
C GLU A 166 10.07 -14.56 -10.63
N GLU A 167 11.35 -14.23 -10.69
CA GLU A 167 12.42 -14.96 -10.01
C GLU A 167 13.06 -14.07 -8.94
N PRO A 168 13.21 -14.55 -7.69
CA PRO A 168 13.92 -13.80 -6.66
C PRO A 168 15.43 -13.76 -6.99
N PRO A 169 16.16 -12.71 -6.57
CA PRO A 169 17.61 -12.65 -6.73
C PRO A 169 18.33 -13.84 -6.07
N ALA A 170 19.51 -14.17 -6.59
CA ALA A 170 20.31 -15.28 -6.08
C ALA A 170 20.53 -15.19 -4.55
N GLY A 171 20.23 -16.27 -3.85
CA GLY A 171 20.38 -16.38 -2.39
C GLY A 171 19.17 -15.89 -1.59
N VAL A 172 18.10 -15.41 -2.23
CA VAL A 172 16.83 -15.11 -1.57
C VAL A 172 15.95 -16.35 -1.57
N GLU A 173 15.68 -16.89 -0.38
CA GLU A 173 14.71 -17.97 -0.19
C GLU A 173 13.35 -17.39 0.23
N LEU A 174 12.32 -17.66 -0.58
CA LEU A 174 10.95 -17.28 -0.27
C LEU A 174 10.29 -18.32 0.64
N ARG A 175 9.51 -17.85 1.62
CA ARG A 175 8.63 -18.74 2.38
C ARG A 175 7.48 -19.22 1.49
N ASP A 176 6.90 -20.37 1.85
CA ASP A 176 5.76 -20.91 1.13
C ASP A 176 4.60 -19.90 1.07
N GLY A 177 4.00 -19.75 -0.12
CA GLY A 177 2.95 -18.77 -0.41
C GLY A 177 3.41 -17.30 -0.50
N MET A 178 4.71 -16.99 -0.42
CA MET A 178 5.23 -15.63 -0.56
C MET A 178 5.74 -15.35 -1.97
N ASN A 179 5.62 -14.10 -2.40
CA ASN A 179 6.09 -13.59 -3.69
C ASN A 179 7.23 -12.60 -3.46
N TYR A 180 8.19 -12.56 -4.38
CA TYR A 180 9.24 -11.55 -4.33
C TYR A 180 8.72 -10.20 -4.83
N ASN A 181 9.01 -9.14 -4.07
CA ASN A 181 8.70 -7.78 -4.46
C ASN A 181 9.77 -6.84 -3.92
N HIS A 182 10.52 -6.17 -4.79
CA HIS A 182 11.68 -5.39 -4.33
C HIS A 182 11.27 -4.15 -3.53
N ALA A 183 10.05 -3.63 -3.68
CA ALA A 183 9.59 -2.45 -2.94
C ALA A 183 9.01 -2.81 -1.56
N PHE A 184 8.58 -4.06 -1.35
CA PHE A 184 8.03 -4.49 -0.07
C PHE A 184 9.10 -4.67 0.99
N THR A 185 8.82 -4.27 2.23
CA THR A 185 9.78 -4.42 3.33
C THR A 185 10.11 -5.89 3.58
N GLY A 186 11.39 -6.25 3.50
CA GLY A 186 11.86 -7.65 3.60
C GLY A 186 11.71 -8.44 2.30
N ASN A 187 11.29 -7.80 1.21
CA ASN A 187 11.21 -8.29 -0.17
C ASN A 187 10.32 -9.52 -0.41
N GLN A 188 9.53 -9.93 0.59
CA GLN A 188 8.60 -11.06 0.47
C GLN A 188 7.20 -10.62 0.88
N ILE A 189 6.24 -10.74 -0.03
CA ILE A 189 4.84 -10.34 0.19
C ILE A 189 3.88 -11.50 -0.08
N ALA A 190 2.84 -11.63 0.74
CA ALA A 190 1.81 -12.68 0.59
C ALA A 190 0.80 -12.39 -0.54
N MET A 191 0.85 -11.19 -1.12
CA MET A 191 0.02 -10.79 -2.25
C MET A 191 0.68 -11.29 -3.54
N ALA A 192 -0.06 -12.00 -4.38
CA ALA A 192 0.35 -12.31 -5.74
C ALA A 192 0.41 -11.03 -6.59
N PRO A 193 1.19 -10.98 -7.69
CA PRO A 193 1.16 -9.84 -8.61
C PRO A 193 -0.27 -9.57 -9.09
N PRO A 194 -0.88 -8.43 -8.72
CA PRO A 194 -2.32 -8.22 -8.94
C PRO A 194 -2.64 -7.67 -10.32
N LEU A 195 -1.64 -7.22 -11.07
CA LEU A 195 -1.80 -6.60 -12.39
C LEU A 195 -1.09 -7.45 -13.44
N SER A 196 -1.74 -7.63 -14.58
CA SER A 196 -1.16 -8.15 -15.81
C SER A 196 -1.56 -7.24 -16.97
N GLU A 197 -0.90 -7.37 -18.12
CA GLU A 197 -1.30 -6.67 -19.33
C GLU A 197 -2.77 -6.96 -19.64
N GLU A 198 -3.52 -5.92 -20.03
CA GLU A 198 -4.91 -5.98 -20.47
C GLU A 198 -5.92 -6.63 -19.49
N ILE A 199 -5.61 -6.73 -18.19
CA ILE A 199 -6.54 -7.31 -17.20
C ILE A 199 -7.83 -6.49 -17.03
N VAL A 200 -7.81 -5.21 -17.42
CA VAL A 200 -8.95 -4.30 -17.41
C VAL A 200 -9.02 -3.55 -18.75
N GLU A 201 -10.17 -3.57 -19.40
CA GLU A 201 -10.43 -2.79 -20.62
C GLU A 201 -10.99 -1.40 -20.26
N TYR A 202 -10.23 -0.31 -20.43
CA TYR A 202 -10.71 1.02 -20.08
C TYR A 202 -11.81 1.54 -21.02
N THR A 203 -12.82 2.20 -20.43
CA THR A 203 -13.99 2.74 -21.16
C THR A 203 -13.65 3.87 -22.12
N ASP A 204 -12.49 4.51 -21.97
CA ASP A 204 -12.00 5.57 -22.85
C ASP A 204 -11.06 5.04 -23.96
N GLY A 205 -10.85 3.72 -24.03
CA GLY A 205 -9.99 3.07 -25.00
C GLY A 205 -8.48 3.25 -24.76
N SER A 206 -8.08 3.83 -23.61
CA SER A 206 -6.67 3.88 -23.24
C SER A 206 -6.11 2.47 -23.06
N PRO A 207 -4.85 2.21 -23.43
CA PRO A 207 -4.20 0.96 -23.06
C PRO A 207 -4.04 0.87 -21.55
N MET A 208 -4.06 -0.36 -21.04
CA MET A 208 -3.71 -0.67 -19.65
C MET A 208 -2.20 -0.73 -19.47
#